data_AF-A0AAW9RGI8-F1
#
_entry.id   AF-A0AAW9RGI8-F1
#
_cell.length_a   1.000
_cell.length_b   1.000
_cell.length_c   1.000
_cell.angle_alpha   90.00
_cell.angle_beta   90.00
_cell.angle_gamma   90.00
#
_symmetry.space_group_name_H-M   'P 1'
#
loop_
_entity.id
_entity.type
_entity.pdbx_description
1 polymer ?
#
loop_
_entity_poly.entity_id
_entity_poly.type
_entity_poly.pdbx_seq_one_letter_code
_entity_poly.pdbx_strand_id
1 'polypeptide(L)'
;MIDGEQMWMLGMAQADDRTVTMEVLYPTGFTPWGGSFDPNDVTLETWGTWTLTWTDCDTLVFEFSSEVEGYGSGTRNYSRLTTLLGSQCPAF
;
A
#
# COMPACT_ATOMS: atom_id res chain seq x y z
N MET A 1 -5.37 -14.19 12.87
CA MET A 1 -4.03 -13.88 12.34
C MET A 1 -3.93 -14.70 11.07
N ILE A 2 -3.94 -14.08 9.90
CA ILE A 2 -3.48 -14.73 8.66
C ILE A 2 -2.08 -15.30 8.93
N ASP A 3 -1.82 -16.54 8.51
CA ASP A 3 -0.71 -17.41 8.96
C ASP A 3 0.70 -16.96 8.49
N GLY A 4 0.94 -15.66 8.38
CA GLY A 4 2.20 -15.10 7.88
C GLY A 4 2.40 -15.30 6.38
N GLU A 5 1.34 -15.64 5.66
CA GLU A 5 1.37 -15.79 4.21
C GLU A 5 1.63 -14.45 3.53
N GLN A 6 2.54 -14.45 2.57
CA GLN A 6 2.86 -13.25 1.82
C GLN A 6 1.68 -12.87 0.92
N MET A 7 1.25 -11.62 1.03
CA MET A 7 0.23 -11.04 0.16
C MET A 7 0.75 -9.74 -0.48
N TRP A 8 0.15 -9.37 -1.60
CA TRP A 8 0.40 -8.11 -2.28
C TRP A 8 -0.87 -7.25 -2.23
N MET A 9 -0.68 -5.95 -2.08
CA MET A 9 -1.76 -4.96 -2.01
C MET A 9 -1.47 -3.84 -2.99
N LEU A 10 -2.51 -3.31 -3.61
CA LEU A 10 -2.44 -2.27 -4.63
C LEU A 10 -3.41 -1.15 -4.27
N GLY A 11 -2.92 0.08 -4.18
CA GLY A 11 -3.75 1.27 -4.05
C GLY A 11 -3.28 2.36 -5.00
N MET A 12 -4.22 3.11 -5.57
CA MET A 12 -3.93 4.24 -6.45
C MET A 12 -4.79 5.43 -6.04
N ALA A 13 -4.15 6.57 -5.79
CA ALA A 13 -4.83 7.82 -5.50
C ALA A 13 -3.96 9.00 -5.92
N GLN A 14 -4.58 10.16 -6.08
CA GLN A 14 -3.86 11.42 -6.19
C GLN A 14 -3.42 11.89 -4.81
N ALA A 15 -2.25 12.52 -4.75
CA ALA A 15 -1.82 13.21 -3.54
C ALA A 15 -2.61 14.51 -3.37
N ASP A 16 -3.05 14.75 -2.14
CA ASP A 16 -3.57 16.04 -1.68
C ASP A 16 -2.57 16.63 -0.70
N ASP A 17 -1.79 17.61 -1.18
CA ASP A 17 -0.60 18.14 -0.50
C ASP A 17 0.36 17.02 -0.06
N ARG A 18 0.40 16.73 1.23
CA ARG A 18 1.28 15.76 1.89
C ARG A 18 0.58 14.47 2.24
N THR A 19 -0.68 14.31 1.86
CA THR A 19 -1.50 13.18 2.23
C THR A 19 -1.97 12.45 0.99
N VAL A 20 -1.83 11.13 0.99
CA VAL A 20 -2.42 10.26 -0.02
C VAL A 20 -3.34 9.30 0.68
N THR A 21 -4.64 9.44 0.45
CA THR A 21 -5.66 8.49 0.92
C THR A 21 -6.13 7.66 -0.25
N MET A 22 -5.99 6.34 -0.16
CA MET A 22 -6.30 5.40 -1.23
C MET A 22 -7.17 4.26 -0.73
N GLU A 23 -8.12 3.86 -1.56
CA GLU A 23 -8.71 2.52 -1.46
C GLU A 23 -7.65 1.50 -1.92
N VAL A 24 -7.52 0.43 -1.15
CA VAL A 24 -6.53 -0.61 -1.35
C VAL A 24 -7.25 -1.88 -1.75
N LEU A 25 -6.75 -2.50 -2.80
CA LEU A 25 -7.20 -3.76 -3.35
C LEU A 25 -6.20 -4.87 -3.03
N TYR A 26 -6.69 -6.09 -2.92
CA TYR A 26 -5.85 -7.28 -2.80
C TYR A 26 -6.39 -8.40 -3.71
N PRO A 27 -5.52 -9.29 -4.20
CA PRO A 27 -5.97 -10.41 -5.02
C PRO A 27 -6.62 -11.49 -4.16
N THR A 28 -7.83 -11.89 -4.53
CA THR A 28 -8.53 -13.08 -3.97
C THR A 28 -8.51 -14.27 -4.91
N GLY A 29 -8.20 -14.03 -6.19
CA GLY A 29 -7.98 -15.06 -7.20
C GLY A 29 -6.51 -15.45 -7.38
N PHE A 30 -6.28 -16.68 -7.84
CA PHE A 30 -4.95 -17.19 -8.18
C PHE A 30 -4.92 -17.61 -9.65
N THR A 31 -3.87 -17.20 -10.37
CA THR A 31 -3.59 -17.65 -11.73
C THR A 31 -2.14 -18.16 -11.81
N PRO A 32 -1.85 -19.19 -12.61
CA PRO A 32 -0.49 -19.59 -12.91
C PRO A 32 0.31 -18.45 -13.55
N TRP A 33 1.62 -18.44 -13.32
CA TRP A 33 2.54 -17.54 -14.01
C TRP A 33 2.87 -18.05 -15.44
N GLY A 34 3.15 -17.14 -16.37
CA GLY A 34 3.63 -17.47 -17.71
C GLY A 34 2.51 -17.77 -18.71
N GLY A 35 2.74 -18.71 -19.64
CA GLY A 35 1.83 -18.98 -20.76
C GLY A 35 0.45 -19.53 -20.38
N SER A 36 0.25 -19.89 -19.11
CA SER A 36 -1.04 -20.32 -18.55
C SER A 36 -1.71 -19.23 -17.70
N PHE A 37 -1.21 -17.99 -17.79
CA PHE A 37 -1.85 -16.83 -17.16
C PHE A 37 -3.21 -16.56 -17.83
N ASP A 38 -4.28 -16.57 -17.03
CA ASP A 38 -5.60 -16.10 -17.44
C ASP A 38 -5.92 -14.82 -16.66
N PRO A 39 -6.04 -13.65 -17.32
CA PRO A 39 -6.40 -12.41 -16.65
C PRO A 39 -7.80 -12.45 -16.02
N ASN A 40 -8.70 -13.33 -16.49
CA ASN A 40 -10.05 -13.44 -15.94
C ASN A 40 -10.07 -14.18 -14.59
N ASP A 41 -9.02 -14.93 -14.27
CA ASP A 41 -8.87 -15.62 -12.98
C ASP A 41 -8.28 -14.69 -11.89
N VAL A 42 -7.93 -13.45 -12.26
CA VAL A 42 -7.47 -12.43 -11.31
C VAL A 42 -8.64 -11.59 -10.83
N THR A 43 -9.13 -11.91 -9.63
CA THR A 43 -10.12 -11.09 -8.92
C THR A 43 -9.41 -10.20 -7.91
N LEU A 44 -9.70 -8.89 -7.97
CA LEU A 44 -9.26 -7.90 -6.99
C LEU A 44 -10.46 -7.48 -6.16
N GLU A 45 -10.33 -7.54 -4.84
CA GLU A 45 -11.33 -7.09 -3.89
C GLU A 45 -10.77 -5.96 -3.02
N THR A 46 -11.67 -5.13 -2.49
CA THR A 46 -11.29 -4.06 -1.57
C THR A 46 -10.81 -4.67 -0.25
N TRP A 47 -9.56 -4.36 0.09
CA TRP A 47 -8.96 -4.70 1.38
C TRP A 47 -9.33 -3.68 2.44
N GLY A 48 -9.40 -2.39 2.06
CA GLY A 48 -9.74 -1.28 2.95
C GLY A 48 -9.09 0.02 2.50
N THR A 49 -8.75 0.89 3.45
CA THR A 49 -8.20 2.23 3.18
C THR A 49 -6.81 2.41 3.78
N TRP A 50 -5.91 3.00 3.01
CA TRP A 50 -4.59 3.46 3.45
C TRP A 50 -4.49 4.98 3.36
N THR A 51 -3.92 5.59 4.39
CA THR A 51 -3.58 7.01 4.43
C THR A 51 -2.08 7.14 4.70
N LEU A 52 -1.38 7.78 3.77
CA LEU A 52 0.05 8.07 3.84
C LEU A 52 0.23 9.56 4.03
N THR A 53 0.85 10.00 5.12
CA THR A 53 1.09 11.42 5.40
C THR A 53 2.58 11.68 5.60
N TRP A 54 3.17 12.51 4.75
CA TRP A 54 4.57 12.93 4.90
C TRP A 54 4.68 14.10 5.88
N THR A 55 5.37 13.89 6.99
CA THR A 55 5.60 14.96 7.98
C THR A 55 6.85 15.77 7.66
N ASP A 56 7.80 15.16 6.95
CA ASP A 56 8.99 15.78 6.38
C ASP A 56 9.52 14.92 5.19
N CYS A 57 10.75 15.14 4.75
CA CYS A 57 11.33 14.49 3.57
C CYS A 57 11.54 12.99 3.74
N ASP A 58 11.78 12.62 4.98
CA ASP A 58 12.31 11.34 5.38
C ASP A 58 11.33 10.61 6.28
N THR A 59 10.32 11.29 6.82
CA THR A 59 9.36 10.72 7.76
C THR A 59 7.97 10.59 7.14
N LEU A 60 7.39 9.39 7.27
CA LEU A 60 6.07 9.04 6.78
C LEU A 60 5.25 8.42 7.91
N VAL A 61 4.05 8.98 8.13
CA VAL A 61 3.01 8.37 8.95
C VAL A 61 2.11 7.56 8.03
N PHE A 62 2.01 6.26 8.29
CA PHE A 62 1.15 5.33 7.56
C PHE A 62 0.03 4.86 8.46
N GLU A 63 -1.20 5.11 8.06
CA GLU A 63 -2.41 4.62 8.70
C GLU A 63 -3.13 3.67 7.76
N PHE A 64 -3.61 2.56 8.31
CA PHE A 64 -4.42 1.60 7.57
C PHE A 64 -5.66 1.21 8.35
N SER A 65 -6.73 0.96 7.62
CA SER A 65 -7.97 0.40 8.15
C SER A 65 -8.48 -0.66 7.18
N SER A 66 -8.44 -1.92 7.62
CA SER A 66 -8.93 -3.05 6.84
C SER A 66 -10.44 -3.24 7.02
N GLU A 67 -11.10 -3.57 5.91
CA GLU A 67 -12.48 -4.08 5.88
C GLU A 67 -12.51 -5.62 5.95
N VAL A 68 -11.39 -6.27 5.59
CA VAL A 68 -11.22 -7.72 5.69
C VAL A 68 -10.98 -8.13 7.16
N GLU A 69 -11.72 -9.14 7.61
CA GLU A 69 -11.63 -9.67 8.97
C GLU A 69 -10.20 -10.17 9.29
N GLY A 70 -9.72 -9.86 10.50
CA GLY A 70 -8.44 -10.35 11.01
C GLY A 70 -7.23 -9.43 10.82
N TYR A 71 -7.35 -8.36 10.02
CA TYR A 71 -6.27 -7.36 9.82
C TYR A 71 -6.41 -6.12 10.70
N GLY A 72 -7.64 -5.67 10.96
CA GLY A 72 -7.93 -4.50 11.82
C GLY A 72 -7.39 -3.18 11.26
N SER A 73 -7.06 -2.25 12.17
CA SER A 73 -6.52 -0.93 11.83
C SER A 73 -5.30 -0.59 12.67
N GLY A 74 -4.50 0.38 12.21
CA GLY A 74 -3.36 0.86 12.98
C GLY A 74 -2.53 1.92 12.27
N THR A 75 -1.55 2.42 13.02
CA THR A 75 -0.61 3.45 12.58
C THR A 75 0.82 2.93 12.64
N ARG A 76 1.66 3.31 11.68
CA ARG A 76 3.10 3.02 11.61
C ARG A 76 3.84 4.28 11.22
N ASN A 77 5.02 4.45 11.81
CA ASN A 77 5.92 5.56 11.48
C ASN A 77 7.14 4.98 10.76
N TYR A 78 7.45 5.53 9.60
CA TYR A 78 8.58 5.12 8.77
C TYR A 78 9.58 6.26 8.63
N SER A 79 10.85 5.90 8.56
CA SER A 79 11.94 6.81 8.25
C SER A 79 12.71 6.32 7.03
N ARG A 80 13.11 7.25 6.15
CA ARG A 80 13.96 7.00 5.00
C ARG A 80 15.38 6.69 5.48
N LEU A 81 15.90 5.54 5.08
CA LEU A 81 17.26 5.11 5.46
C LEU A 81 18.34 5.53 4.46
N THR A 82 17.98 5.74 3.20
CA THR A 82 18.92 6.08 2.12
C THR A 82 18.32 7.08 1.14
N THR A 83 19.17 7.91 0.56
CA THR A 83 18.79 8.88 -0.48
C THR A 83 19.66 8.66 -1.72
N LEU A 84 19.12 8.96 -2.90
CA LEU A 84 19.91 8.91 -4.12
C LEU A 84 20.84 10.13 -4.17
N LEU A 85 22.09 9.92 -4.57
CA LEU A 85 23.04 11.02 -4.75
C LEU A 85 22.48 12.02 -5.78
N GLY A 86 22.41 13.31 -5.40
CA GLY A 86 21.86 14.37 -6.25
C GLY A 86 20.35 14.51 -6.20
N SER A 87 19.63 13.64 -5.48
CA SER A 87 18.22 13.90 -5.16
C SER A 87 18.13 14.95 -4.05
N GLN A 88 17.33 15.99 -4.29
CA GLN A 88 16.93 16.94 -3.26
C GLN A 88 15.50 16.62 -2.87
N CYS A 89 15.20 16.80 -1.60
CA CYS A 89 13.82 16.78 -1.17
C CYS A 89 13.07 17.95 -1.81
N PRO A 90 11.86 17.73 -2.35
CA PRO A 90 11.02 18.83 -2.79
C PRO A 90 10.82 19.83 -1.66
N ALA A 91 10.77 21.13 -1.99
CA ALA A 91 10.40 22.13 -1.00
C ALA A 91 8.96 21.88 -0.52
N PHE A 92 8.76 21.94 0.80
CA PHE A 92 7.45 21.84 1.46
C PHE A 92 6.65 23.13 1.36
#